data_AF-A0A316EP64-F1
#
_entry.id   AF-A0A316EP64-F1
#
_cell.length_a   1.000
_cell.length_b   1.000
_cell.length_c   1.000
_cell.angle_alpha   90.00
_cell.angle_beta   90.00
_cell.angle_gamma   90.00
#
_symmetry.space_group_name_H-M   'P 1'
#
loop_
_entity.id
_entity.type
_entity.pdbx_description
1 polymer ?
#
loop_
_entity_poly.entity_id
_entity_poly.type
_entity_poly.pdbx_seq_one_letter_code
_entity_poly.pdbx_strand_id
1 'polypeptide(L)'
;MYAAAIAHLLAGAALLWVTDTSVLDGYHRGIERHFWAGLAPVAARAQQTWWMALFGATLQCSAIWMLALVHLGNQTRHRAAWGGLLVGLLVWAPQDVLVSLQAGVWLHAIIDGAALLMMIPPLLWLWREDA
;
A
#
# COMPACT_ATOMS: atom_id res chain seq x y z
N MET A 1 3.56 4.72 14.52
CA MET A 1 3.06 5.28 13.25
C MET A 1 4.13 5.85 12.33
N TYR A 2 5.17 6.55 12.81
CA TYR A 2 6.26 7.03 11.94
C TYR A 2 6.91 5.92 11.10
N ALA A 3 7.24 4.79 11.73
CA ALA A 3 7.83 3.64 11.02
C ALA A 3 6.95 3.17 9.85
N ALA A 4 5.63 3.09 10.04
CA ALA A 4 4.69 2.74 8.98
C ALA A 4 4.74 3.77 7.83
N ALA A 5 4.66 5.06 8.14
CA ALA A 5 4.69 6.11 7.12
C ALA A 5 6.02 6.15 6.35
N ILE A 6 7.15 5.98 7.03
CA ILE A 6 8.48 5.89 6.41
C ILE A 6 8.56 4.63 5.53
N ALA A 7 8.06 3.48 6.00
CA ALA A 7 8.04 2.26 5.21
C ALA A 7 7.23 2.43 3.92
N HIS A 8 6.08 3.12 3.95
CA HIS A 8 5.29 3.41 2.75
C HIS A 8 6.05 4.34 1.80
N LEU A 9 6.70 5.38 2.32
CA LEU A 9 7.51 6.31 1.51
C LEU A 9 8.64 5.56 0.79
N LEU A 10 9.40 4.74 1.52
CA LEU A 10 10.51 3.98 0.98
C LEU A 10 10.05 2.90 0.00
N ALA A 11 8.95 2.20 0.29
CA ALA A 11 8.37 1.22 -0.62
C ALA A 11 7.90 1.87 -1.92
N GLY A 12 7.22 3.02 -1.84
CA GLY A 12 6.80 3.76 -3.03
C GLY A 12 7.96 4.29 -3.85
N ALA A 13 9.03 4.75 -3.19
CA ALA A 13 10.27 5.14 -3.87
C ALA A 13 10.95 3.94 -4.54
N ALA A 14 11.02 2.80 -3.85
CA ALA A 14 11.62 1.58 -4.38
C ALA A 14 10.89 1.08 -5.63
N LEU A 15 9.55 1.11 -5.63
CA LEU A 15 8.73 0.73 -6.78
C LEU A 15 9.03 1.54 -8.05
N LEU A 16 9.56 2.75 -7.96
CA LEU A 16 9.97 3.49 -9.15
C LEU A 16 11.18 2.86 -9.85
N TRP A 17 12.06 2.21 -9.08
CA TRP A 17 13.37 1.74 -9.55
C TRP A 17 13.45 0.23 -9.77
N VAL A 18 12.65 -0.55 -9.03
CA VAL A 18 12.77 -2.02 -9.02
C VAL A 18 11.78 -2.73 -9.94
N THR A 19 10.84 -2.01 -10.56
CA THR A 19 9.72 -2.57 -11.35
C THR A 19 10.08 -3.27 -12.64
N ASP A 20 11.29 -3.07 -13.17
CA ASP A 20 11.81 -3.81 -14.34
C ASP A 20 13.00 -4.70 -13.97
N THR A 21 13.22 -4.93 -12.66
CA THR A 21 14.35 -5.73 -12.18
C THR A 21 13.93 -7.16 -11.88
N SER A 22 14.91 -8.06 -11.86
CA SER A 22 14.68 -9.48 -11.56
C SER A 22 14.13 -9.75 -10.16
N VAL A 23 14.17 -8.77 -9.25
CA VAL A 23 13.57 -8.85 -7.91
C VAL A 23 12.06 -9.12 -8.00
N LEU A 24 11.39 -8.54 -9.01
CA LEU A 24 9.95 -8.66 -9.20
C LEU A 24 9.56 -9.68 -10.27
N ASP A 25 10.50 -10.42 -10.86
CA ASP A 25 10.19 -11.43 -11.89
C ASP A 25 9.23 -12.52 -11.40
N GLY A 26 9.34 -12.90 -10.11
CA GLY A 26 8.42 -13.85 -9.50
C GLY A 26 7.00 -13.29 -9.42
N TYR A 27 6.88 -12.02 -9.01
CA TYR A 27 5.63 -11.29 -8.93
C TYR A 27 4.99 -11.16 -10.32
N HIS A 28 5.74 -10.64 -11.30
CA HIS A 28 5.23 -10.44 -12.66
C HIS A 28 4.78 -11.74 -13.30
N ARG A 29 5.58 -12.80 -13.21
CA ARG A 29 5.19 -14.12 -13.72
C ARG A 29 4.01 -14.72 -12.97
N GLY A 30 3.82 -14.36 -11.70
CA GLY A 30 2.64 -14.76 -10.92
C GLY A 30 1.37 -14.16 -11.50
N ILE A 31 1.38 -12.85 -11.76
CA ILE A 31 0.28 -12.12 -12.38
C ILE A 31 0.04 -12.61 -13.82
N GLU A 32 1.10 -12.78 -14.61
CA GLU A 32 1.01 -13.31 -15.98
C GLU A 32 0.36 -14.70 -16.02
N ARG A 33 0.78 -15.62 -15.16
CA ARG A 33 0.19 -16.98 -15.09
C ARG A 33 -1.25 -16.98 -14.58
N HIS A 34 -1.63 -15.97 -13.80
CA HIS A 34 -2.99 -15.83 -13.32
C HIS A 34 -3.95 -15.41 -14.45
N PHE A 35 -3.59 -14.37 -15.20
CA PHE A 35 -4.47 -13.79 -16.22
C PHE A 35 -4.36 -14.46 -17.60
N TRP A 36 -3.30 -15.23 -17.86
CA TRP A 36 -3.11 -15.95 -19.12
C TRP A 36 -2.82 -17.44 -18.88
N ALA A 37 -3.59 -18.31 -19.56
CA ALA A 37 -3.39 -19.76 -19.51
C ALA A 37 -2.14 -20.25 -20.28
N GLY A 38 -1.52 -19.38 -21.08
CA GLY A 38 -0.33 -19.64 -21.88
C GLY A 38 0.70 -18.52 -21.74
N LEU A 39 1.54 -18.32 -22.76
CA LEU A 39 2.48 -17.20 -22.77
C LEU A 39 1.72 -15.87 -22.73
N ALA A 40 2.01 -15.06 -21.72
CA ALA A 40 1.47 -13.71 -21.64
C ALA A 40 2.02 -12.86 -22.81
N PRO A 41 1.21 -11.94 -23.36
CA PRO A 41 1.69 -10.98 -24.35
C PRO A 41 2.87 -10.17 -23.80
N VAL A 42 3.86 -9.86 -24.64
CA VAL A 42 5.03 -9.05 -24.23
C VAL A 42 4.59 -7.71 -23.60
N ALA A 43 3.52 -7.10 -24.13
CA ALA A 43 2.95 -5.88 -23.60
C ALA A 43 2.43 -5.99 -22.15
N ALA A 44 2.08 -7.19 -21.68
CA ALA A 44 1.61 -7.40 -20.31
C ALA A 44 2.69 -7.05 -19.27
N ARG A 45 3.96 -7.40 -19.55
CA ARG A 45 5.08 -7.04 -18.69
C ARG A 45 5.28 -5.53 -18.64
N ALA A 46 5.33 -4.90 -19.81
CA ALA A 46 5.51 -3.45 -19.92
C ALA A 46 4.38 -2.69 -19.20
N GLN A 47 3.13 -3.14 -19.34
CA GLN A 47 1.99 -2.59 -18.60
C GLN A 47 2.16 -2.76 -17.09
N GLN A 48 2.64 -3.93 -16.63
CA GLN A 48 2.86 -4.18 -15.21
C GLN A 48 3.90 -3.25 -14.59
N THR A 49 5.06 -3.15 -15.21
CA THR A 49 6.12 -2.24 -14.79
C THR A 49 5.63 -0.80 -14.76
N TRP A 50 4.88 -0.37 -15.79
CA TRP A 50 4.32 0.98 -15.86
C TRP A 50 3.33 1.28 -14.72
N TRP A 51 2.33 0.43 -14.48
CA TRP A 51 1.32 0.73 -13.45
C TRP A 51 1.91 0.65 -12.05
N MET A 52 2.87 -0.25 -11.80
CA MET A 52 3.55 -0.35 -10.51
C MET A 52 4.39 0.89 -10.21
N ALA A 53 5.09 1.42 -11.21
CA ALA A 53 5.84 2.68 -11.06
C ALA A 53 4.90 3.86 -10.75
N LEU A 54 3.74 3.93 -11.43
CA LEU A 54 2.72 4.93 -11.17
C LEU A 54 2.13 4.79 -9.76
N PHE A 55 1.85 3.56 -9.32
CA PHE A 55 1.41 3.27 -7.97
C PHE A 55 2.45 3.67 -6.92
N GLY A 56 3.74 3.45 -7.20
CA GLY A 56 4.84 3.90 -6.34
C GLY A 56 4.85 5.41 -6.10
N ALA A 57 4.55 6.21 -7.11
CA ALA A 57 4.39 7.66 -6.96
C ALA A 57 3.19 8.03 -6.07
N THR A 58 2.04 7.38 -6.27
CA THR A 58 0.84 7.55 -5.44
C THR A 58 1.12 7.19 -3.97
N LEU A 59 1.83 6.08 -3.74
CA LEU A 59 2.20 5.60 -2.41
C LEU A 59 3.15 6.57 -1.69
N GLN A 60 4.08 7.20 -2.41
CA GLN A 60 4.92 8.26 -1.83
C GLN A 60 4.11 9.49 -1.43
N CYS A 61 3.18 9.93 -2.29
CA CYS A 61 2.30 11.06 -2.00
C CYS A 61 1.47 10.80 -0.73
N SER A 62 0.83 9.63 -0.64
CA SER A 62 0.06 9.25 0.56
C SER A 62 0.96 9.15 1.79
N ALA A 63 2.16 8.60 1.67
CA ALA A 63 3.12 8.51 2.76
C ALA A 63 3.57 9.88 3.29
N ILE A 64 3.70 10.90 2.43
CA ILE A 64 3.98 12.28 2.85
C ILE A 64 2.82 12.83 3.70
N TRP A 65 1.58 12.64 3.27
CA TRP A 65 0.41 13.04 4.07
C TRP A 65 0.31 12.26 5.37
N MET A 66 0.62 10.97 5.35
CA MET A 66 0.72 10.15 6.56
C MET A 66 1.78 10.71 7.51
N LEU A 67 2.98 11.03 7.04
CA LEU A 67 4.03 11.64 7.86
C LEU A 67 3.58 12.96 8.47
N ALA A 68 2.93 13.82 7.69
CA ALA A 68 2.39 15.08 8.18
C ALA A 68 1.35 14.87 9.29
N LEU A 69 0.38 13.97 9.08
CA LEU A 69 -0.65 13.66 10.08
C LEU A 69 -0.06 13.00 11.32
N VAL A 70 0.89 12.08 11.17
CA VAL A 70 1.59 11.45 12.29
C VAL A 70 2.39 12.49 13.08
N HIS A 71 3.06 13.41 12.39
CA HIS A 71 3.83 14.47 13.04
C HIS A 71 2.92 15.43 13.81
N LEU A 72 1.86 15.92 13.17
CA LEU A 72 0.88 16.79 13.80
C LEU A 72 0.19 16.09 14.97
N GLY A 73 -0.32 14.87 14.78
CA GLY A 73 -0.97 14.10 15.84
C GLY A 73 -0.07 13.90 17.06
N ASN A 74 1.22 13.60 16.84
CA ASN A 74 2.17 13.41 17.93
C ASN A 74 2.53 14.72 18.67
N GLN A 75 2.59 15.84 17.95
CA GLN A 75 2.92 17.15 18.54
C GLN A 75 1.73 17.77 19.27
N THR A 76 0.54 17.71 18.68
CA THR A 76 -0.65 18.41 19.18
C THR A 76 -1.56 17.52 20.01
N ARG A 77 -1.32 16.20 20.03
CA ARG A 77 -2.22 15.20 20.63
C ARG A 77 -3.67 15.36 20.16
N HIS A 78 -3.86 15.66 18.87
CA HIS A 78 -5.20 15.83 18.31
C HIS A 78 -5.72 14.51 17.74
N ARG A 79 -6.77 13.96 18.36
CA ARG A 79 -7.46 12.74 17.89
C ARG A 79 -7.81 12.74 16.40
N ALA A 80 -8.09 13.92 15.84
CA ALA A 80 -8.50 14.07 14.44
C ALA A 80 -7.41 13.60 13.46
N ALA A 81 -6.12 13.73 13.82
CA ALA A 81 -5.02 13.23 12.98
C ALA A 81 -5.05 11.70 12.86
N TRP A 82 -5.25 11.00 14.00
CA TRP A 82 -5.39 9.55 14.04
C TRP A 82 -6.68 9.08 13.36
N GLY A 83 -7.78 9.81 13.58
CA GLY A 83 -9.06 9.56 12.93
C GLY A 83 -8.98 9.70 11.41
N GLY A 84 -8.30 10.73 10.90
CA GLY A 84 -8.07 10.91 9.46
C GLY A 84 -7.30 9.74 8.83
N LEU A 85 -6.26 9.24 9.50
CA LEU A 85 -5.51 8.05 9.06
C LEU A 85 -6.41 6.80 9.06
N LEU A 86 -7.23 6.60 10.10
CA LEU A 86 -8.18 5.48 10.16
C LEU A 86 -9.21 5.55 9.03
N VAL A 87 -9.82 6.72 8.80
CA VAL A 87 -10.78 6.91 7.70
C VAL A 87 -10.13 6.59 6.36
N GLY A 88 -8.89 7.06 6.13
CA GLY A 88 -8.14 6.74 4.91
C GLY A 88 -7.97 5.22 4.71
N LEU A 89 -7.57 4.49 5.76
CA LEU A 89 -7.44 3.03 5.71
C LEU A 89 -8.78 2.32 5.45
N LEU A 90 -9.85 2.77 6.10
CA LEU A 90 -11.19 2.19 5.95
C LEU A 90 -11.80 2.46 4.58
N VAL A 91 -11.40 3.53 3.89
CA VAL A 91 -11.81 3.78 2.51
C VAL A 91 -10.97 2.96 1.55
N TRP A 92 -9.64 2.94 1.74
CA TRP A 92 -8.72 2.27 0.81
C TRP A 92 -8.82 0.74 0.87
N ALA A 93 -8.68 0.14 2.05
CA ALA A 93 -8.41 -1.30 2.11
C ALA A 93 -9.58 -2.21 1.72
N PRO A 94 -10.86 -1.90 2.05
CA PRO A 94 -11.96 -2.78 1.67
C PRO A 94 -12.08 -2.95 0.15
N GLN A 95 -11.90 -1.87 -0.62
CA GLN A 95 -11.96 -1.92 -2.07
C GLN A 95 -10.73 -2.62 -2.68
N ASP A 96 -9.53 -2.38 -2.15
CA ASP A 96 -8.29 -3.00 -2.64
C ASP A 96 -8.31 -4.53 -2.44
N VAL A 97 -8.67 -4.95 -1.22
CA VAL A 97 -8.85 -6.37 -0.88
C VAL A 97 -9.98 -6.99 -1.69
N LEU A 98 -11.13 -6.32 -1.84
CA LEU A 98 -12.26 -6.87 -2.60
C LEU A 98 -11.88 -7.11 -4.07
N VAL A 99 -11.26 -6.13 -4.73
CA VAL A 99 -10.82 -6.26 -6.13
C VAL A 99 -9.79 -7.38 -6.26
N SER A 100 -8.83 -7.47 -5.33
CA SER A 100 -7.81 -8.51 -5.31
C SER A 100 -8.41 -9.91 -5.16
N LEU A 101 -9.40 -10.08 -4.28
CA LEU A 101 -10.09 -11.35 -4.06
C LEU A 101 -10.97 -11.74 -5.26
N GLN A 102 -11.67 -10.78 -5.88
CA GLN A 102 -12.45 -11.03 -7.10
C GLN A 102 -11.56 -11.52 -8.25
N ALA A 103 -10.34 -10.99 -8.33
CA ALA A 103 -9.32 -11.44 -9.26
C ALA A 103 -8.53 -12.67 -8.75
N GLY A 104 -8.84 -13.26 -7.59
CA GLY A 104 -8.09 -14.41 -7.05
C GLY A 104 -6.59 -14.16 -6.77
N VAL A 105 -6.16 -12.90 -6.69
CA VAL A 105 -4.77 -12.50 -6.43
C VAL A 105 -4.54 -12.36 -4.92
N TRP A 106 -4.40 -13.50 -4.25
CA TRP A 106 -4.28 -13.57 -2.78
C TRP A 106 -3.08 -12.84 -2.20
N LEU A 107 -1.98 -12.71 -2.95
CA LEU A 107 -0.79 -12.03 -2.49
C LEU A 107 -1.09 -10.56 -2.10
N HIS A 108 -1.92 -9.86 -2.88
CA HIS A 108 -2.27 -8.47 -2.61
C HIS A 108 -3.12 -8.38 -1.33
N ALA A 109 -4.15 -9.21 -1.22
CA ALA A 109 -5.00 -9.26 -0.02
C ALA A 109 -4.21 -9.58 1.27
N ILE A 110 -3.16 -10.41 1.18
CA ILE A 110 -2.27 -10.71 2.31
C ILE A 110 -1.44 -9.48 2.69
N ILE A 111 -0.86 -8.78 1.71
CA ILE A 111 -0.07 -7.57 1.95
C ILE A 111 -0.94 -6.48 2.58
N ASP A 112 -2.14 -6.26 2.07
CA ASP A 112 -3.10 -5.31 2.62
C ASP A 112 -3.50 -5.70 4.05
N GLY A 113 -3.81 -6.97 4.28
CA GLY A 113 -4.13 -7.50 5.60
C GLY A 113 -2.99 -7.26 6.61
N ALA A 114 -1.74 -7.47 6.20
CA ALA A 114 -0.58 -7.19 7.03
C ALA A 114 -0.44 -5.69 7.34
N ALA A 115 -0.65 -4.82 6.34
CA ALA A 115 -0.62 -3.36 6.54
C ALA A 115 -1.70 -2.91 7.54
N LEU A 116 -2.93 -3.41 7.40
CA LEU A 116 -4.03 -3.12 8.33
C LEU A 116 -3.73 -3.60 9.75
N LEU A 117 -3.23 -4.82 9.91
CA LEU A 117 -2.86 -5.37 11.22
C LEU A 117 -1.77 -4.56 11.92
N MET A 118 -0.83 -4.00 11.15
CA MET A 118 0.25 -3.19 11.69
C MET A 118 -0.17 -1.76 12.03
N MET A 119 -1.19 -1.23 11.35
CA MET A 119 -1.57 0.19 11.46
C MET A 119 -2.83 0.44 12.30
N ILE A 120 -3.86 -0.41 12.19
CA ILE A 120 -5.13 -0.19 12.89
C ILE A 120 -4.95 -0.23 14.42
N PRO A 121 -4.31 -1.25 15.03
CA PRO A 121 -4.20 -1.31 16.49
C PRO A 121 -3.53 -0.07 17.11
N PRO A 122 -2.34 0.40 16.65
CA PRO A 122 -1.74 1.61 17.22
C PRO A 122 -2.57 2.87 16.93
N LEU A 123 -3.25 2.96 15.78
CA LEU A 123 -4.13 4.09 15.47
C LEU A 123 -5.35 4.15 16.40
N LEU A 124 -6.00 3.01 16.66
CA LEU A 124 -7.13 2.94 17.59
C LEU A 124 -6.68 3.27 19.01
N TRP A 125 -5.50 2.81 19.42
CA TRP A 125 -4.93 3.16 20.72
C TRP A 125 -4.68 4.67 20.83
N LEU A 126 -3.95 5.27 19.87
CA LEU A 126 -3.67 6.70 19.84
C LEU A 126 -4.94 7.56 19.79
N TRP A 127 -5.94 7.14 19.00
CA TRP A 127 -7.22 7.84 18.91
C TRP A 127 -7.97 7.86 20.25
N ARG A 128 -7.85 6.79 21.05
CA ARG A 128 -8.47 6.71 22.39
C ARG A 128 -7.66 7.45 23.46
N GLU A 129 -6.34 7.43 23.36
CA GLU A 129 -5.43 8.06 24.33
C GLU A 129 -5.43 9.59 24.21
N ASP A 130 -5.53 10.11 22.99
CA ASP A 130 -5.58 11.55 22.70
C ASP A 130 -7.04 12.08 22.61
N ALA A 131 -7.97 11.37 23.26
CA ALA A 131 -9.41 11.67 23.28
C ALA A 131 -9.78 12.79 24.26
#